data_AF-A0A498QIT3-F1
#
_entry.id   AF-A0A498QIT3-F1
#
_cell.length_a   1.000
_cell.length_b   1.000
_cell.length_c   1.000
_cell.angle_alpha   90.00
_cell.angle_beta   90.00
_cell.angle_gamma   90.00
#
_symmetry.space_group_name_H-M   'P 1'
#
loop_
_entity.id
_entity.type
_entity.pdbx_description
1 polymer ?
#
loop_
_entity_poly.entity_id
_entity_poly.type
_entity_poly.pdbx_seq_one_letter_code
_entity_poly.pdbx_strand_id
1 'polypeptide(L)'
;MPEPKPETKPNQWHGIPREDIPWLPTIDAEACIGCQLCYVTCGRAVFEIEDSVAVAVDPMNCAVGCSTCGNVCPTGAITFPQMDAVWKLERERQIFRTVKKEAARKHEREDIAKARADAQAAVELVTTRARVEVAGEFGDKQFLVRLEELLGDRPYDIVNLRLEVPTVKGARAKAPSYMTFEVASETQEAVEPFLNDVRALIRDVSLVLVAITGL
;
A
#
# COMPACT_ATOMS: atom_id res chain seq x y z
N MET A 1 -34.37 -25.55 15.24
CA MET A 1 -34.23 -25.81 13.78
C MET A 1 -33.19 -24.84 13.28
N PRO A 2 -31.99 -25.29 12.88
CA PRO A 2 -30.99 -24.38 12.35
C PRO A 2 -31.49 -23.80 11.02
N GLU A 3 -31.41 -22.49 10.89
CA GLU A 3 -31.89 -21.71 9.75
C GLU A 3 -31.18 -22.10 8.45
N PRO A 4 -31.87 -22.06 7.29
CA PRO A 4 -31.26 -22.39 6.00
C PRO A 4 -30.20 -21.34 5.64
N LYS A 5 -28.97 -21.81 5.37
CA LYS A 5 -27.87 -20.94 4.93
C LYS A 5 -28.26 -20.24 3.62
N PRO A 6 -28.00 -18.93 3.48
CA PRO A 6 -28.38 -18.17 2.29
C PRO A 6 -27.72 -18.76 1.05
N GLU A 7 -28.50 -18.97 0.00
CA GLU A 7 -28.06 -19.55 -1.29
C GLU A 7 -26.90 -18.73 -1.86
N THR A 8 -25.69 -19.26 -1.67
CA THR A 8 -24.45 -18.69 -2.15
C THR A 8 -24.35 -18.86 -3.66
N LYS A 9 -23.88 -17.81 -4.36
CA LYS A 9 -23.59 -17.85 -5.80
C LYS A 9 -22.87 -19.16 -6.13
N PRO A 10 -23.21 -19.85 -7.24
CA PRO A 10 -22.62 -21.15 -7.55
C PRO A 10 -21.10 -21.00 -7.59
N ASN A 11 -20.41 -21.80 -6.78
CA ASN A 11 -18.96 -21.86 -6.75
C ASN A 11 -18.50 -22.34 -8.13
N GLN A 12 -17.99 -21.43 -8.96
CA GLN A 12 -17.60 -21.69 -10.34
C GLN A 12 -16.10 -21.49 -10.50
N TRP A 13 -15.47 -22.39 -11.25
CA TRP A 13 -14.08 -22.30 -11.67
C TRP A 13 -14.04 -22.01 -13.17
N HIS A 14 -13.77 -20.74 -13.52
CA HIS A 14 -13.70 -20.25 -14.90
C HIS A 14 -14.94 -20.61 -15.75
N GLY A 15 -16.14 -20.52 -15.14
CA GLY A 15 -17.41 -20.81 -15.77
C GLY A 15 -17.86 -22.28 -15.70
N ILE A 16 -17.10 -23.15 -15.05
CA ILE A 16 -17.49 -24.55 -14.77
C ILE A 16 -18.00 -24.66 -13.33
N PRO A 17 -19.16 -25.30 -13.10
CA PRO A 17 -19.60 -25.63 -11.74
C PRO A 17 -18.54 -26.44 -10.99
N ARG A 18 -18.23 -26.05 -9.75
CA ARG A 18 -17.17 -26.70 -8.96
C ARG A 18 -17.40 -28.20 -8.75
N GLU A 19 -18.66 -28.62 -8.73
CA GLU A 19 -19.12 -30.01 -8.60
C GLU A 19 -18.71 -30.90 -9.77
N ASP A 20 -18.54 -30.34 -10.97
CA ASP A 20 -18.12 -31.07 -12.17
C ASP A 20 -16.61 -31.38 -12.16
N ILE A 21 -15.86 -30.86 -11.18
CA ILE A 21 -14.39 -30.93 -11.17
C ILE A 21 -13.94 -31.91 -10.10
N PRO A 22 -13.33 -33.05 -10.49
CA PRO A 22 -12.89 -34.08 -9.55
C PRO A 22 -11.55 -33.70 -8.92
N TRP A 23 -11.52 -32.60 -8.17
CA TRP A 23 -10.36 -32.14 -7.41
C TRP A 23 -10.73 -31.96 -5.94
N LEU A 24 -10.34 -32.89 -5.08
CA LEU A 24 -10.63 -32.85 -3.64
C LEU A 24 -9.44 -33.46 -2.89
N PRO A 25 -9.09 -32.97 -1.69
CA PRO A 25 -8.08 -33.62 -0.88
C PRO A 25 -8.63 -34.93 -0.29
N THR A 26 -7.83 -35.98 -0.30
CA THR A 26 -8.08 -37.22 0.44
C THR A 26 -7.09 -37.32 1.59
N ILE A 27 -7.57 -37.61 2.79
CA ILE A 27 -6.75 -37.70 4.00
C ILE A 27 -6.67 -39.16 4.46
N ASP A 28 -5.47 -39.65 4.66
CA ASP A 28 -5.18 -40.90 5.34
C ASP A 28 -5.09 -40.63 6.85
N ALA A 29 -6.10 -41.07 7.59
CA ALA A 29 -6.18 -40.87 9.03
C ALA A 29 -5.11 -41.65 9.81
N GLU A 30 -4.63 -42.78 9.28
CA GLU A 30 -3.60 -43.61 9.94
C GLU A 30 -2.21 -42.98 9.79
N ALA A 31 -1.94 -42.35 8.64
CA ALA A 31 -0.69 -41.62 8.41
C ALA A 31 -0.70 -40.20 9.00
N CYS A 32 -1.86 -39.67 9.39
CA CYS A 32 -1.98 -38.32 9.91
C CYS A 32 -1.50 -38.24 11.37
N ILE A 33 -0.48 -37.41 11.62
CA ILE A 33 0.06 -37.19 12.97
C ILE A 33 -0.53 -35.95 13.67
N GLY A 34 -1.57 -35.34 13.11
CA GLY A 34 -2.21 -34.18 13.74
C GLY A 34 -1.38 -32.91 13.80
N CYS A 35 -0.37 -32.75 12.93
CA CYS A 35 0.56 -31.61 12.99
C CYS A 35 -0.06 -30.24 12.64
N GLN A 36 -1.32 -30.22 12.18
CA GLN A 36 -2.11 -29.03 11.85
C GLN A 36 -1.53 -28.11 10.77
N LEU A 37 -0.47 -28.53 10.07
CA LEU A 37 0.16 -27.70 9.03
C LEU A 37 -0.79 -27.45 7.86
N CYS A 38 -1.62 -28.44 7.50
CA CYS A 38 -2.65 -28.29 6.48
C CYS A 38 -3.71 -27.26 6.87
N TYR A 39 -4.06 -27.17 8.16
CA TYR A 39 -5.04 -26.23 8.69
C TYR A 39 -4.56 -24.78 8.56
N VAL A 40 -3.34 -24.48 9.00
CA VAL A 40 -2.79 -23.11 8.95
C VAL A 40 -2.36 -22.69 7.53
N THR A 41 -1.92 -23.62 6.70
CA THR A 41 -1.43 -23.32 5.34
C THR A 41 -2.56 -23.13 4.34
N CYS A 42 -3.74 -23.73 4.59
CA CYS A 42 -4.86 -23.64 3.68
C CYS A 42 -5.56 -22.26 3.80
N GLY A 43 -5.24 -21.32 2.90
CA GLY A 43 -5.92 -20.02 2.80
C GLY A 43 -7.41 -20.08 2.40
N ARG A 44 -7.99 -21.28 2.30
CA ARG A 44 -9.38 -21.56 1.94
C ARG A 44 -10.15 -22.30 3.04
N ALA A 45 -9.55 -22.52 4.21
CA ALA A 45 -10.21 -23.13 5.36
C ALA A 45 -10.93 -24.46 5.03
N VAL A 46 -10.27 -25.32 4.25
CA VAL A 46 -10.82 -26.62 3.80
C VAL A 46 -10.80 -27.67 4.92
N PHE A 47 -9.87 -27.54 5.87
CA PHE A 47 -9.61 -28.52 6.91
C PHE A 47 -10.04 -28.01 8.27
N GLU A 48 -10.47 -28.93 9.14
CA GLU A 48 -10.52 -28.79 10.60
C GLU A 48 -9.73 -29.93 11.24
N ILE A 49 -9.52 -29.85 12.56
CA ILE A 49 -8.83 -30.89 13.33
C ILE A 49 -9.83 -31.52 14.30
N GLU A 50 -10.13 -32.80 14.10
CA GLU A 50 -11.02 -33.59 14.94
C GLU A 50 -10.22 -34.77 15.51
N ASP A 51 -10.32 -35.04 16.81
CA ASP A 51 -9.61 -36.13 17.49
C ASP A 51 -8.10 -36.22 17.17
N SER A 52 -7.46 -35.05 17.04
CA SER A 52 -6.04 -34.91 16.66
C SER A 52 -5.70 -35.37 15.24
N VAL A 53 -6.68 -35.48 14.34
CA VAL A 53 -6.52 -35.82 12.92
C VAL A 53 -7.13 -34.71 12.06
N ALA A 54 -6.54 -34.47 10.89
CA ALA A 54 -7.10 -33.51 9.95
C ALA A 54 -8.35 -34.09 9.24
N VAL A 55 -9.41 -33.29 9.14
CA VAL A 55 -10.65 -33.64 8.46
C VAL A 55 -10.96 -32.57 7.43
N ALA A 56 -11.30 -32.95 6.19
CA ALA A 56 -11.68 -32.02 5.15
C ALA A 56 -13.19 -31.70 5.27
N VAL A 57 -13.53 -30.67 6.05
CA VAL A 57 -14.92 -30.27 6.32
C VAL A 57 -15.56 -29.50 5.17
N ASP A 58 -14.76 -28.83 4.34
CA ASP A 58 -15.23 -28.18 3.11
C ASP A 58 -14.32 -28.50 1.90
N PRO A 59 -14.36 -29.76 1.41
CA PRO A 59 -13.54 -30.19 0.28
C PRO A 59 -13.81 -29.38 -0.99
N MET A 60 -15.02 -28.89 -1.17
CA MET A 60 -15.45 -28.16 -2.38
C MET A 60 -14.87 -26.75 -2.46
N ASN A 61 -14.51 -26.16 -1.32
CA ASN A 61 -13.79 -24.89 -1.30
C ASN A 61 -12.30 -25.05 -1.67
N CYS A 62 -11.78 -26.28 -1.82
CA CYS A 62 -10.42 -26.52 -2.29
C CYS A 62 -10.21 -25.95 -3.71
N ALA A 63 -9.12 -25.19 -3.88
CA ALA A 63 -8.74 -24.64 -5.18
C ALA A 63 -8.32 -25.76 -6.12
N VAL A 64 -8.95 -25.81 -7.29
CA VAL A 64 -8.62 -26.75 -8.37
C VAL A 64 -7.15 -26.61 -8.76
N GLY A 65 -6.41 -27.72 -8.72
CA GLY A 65 -4.98 -27.78 -9.03
C GLY A 65 -4.03 -27.36 -7.90
N CYS A 66 -4.54 -26.88 -6.76
CA CYS A 66 -3.71 -26.62 -5.60
C CYS A 66 -3.43 -27.91 -4.81
N SER A 67 -2.15 -28.20 -4.57
CA SER A 67 -1.71 -29.36 -3.77
C SER A 67 -0.78 -28.99 -2.60
N THR A 68 -0.71 -27.70 -2.22
CA THR A 68 0.25 -27.19 -1.23
C THR A 68 0.18 -27.94 0.10
N CYS A 69 -1.02 -28.20 0.63
CA CYS A 69 -1.17 -28.93 1.90
C CYS A 69 -0.67 -30.38 1.83
N GLY A 70 -0.78 -31.03 0.66
CA GLY A 70 -0.19 -32.35 0.40
C GLY A 70 1.33 -32.30 0.38
N ASN A 71 1.90 -31.31 -0.32
CA ASN A 71 3.34 -31.15 -0.44
C ASN A 71 4.04 -30.82 0.89
N VAL A 72 3.38 -30.07 1.78
CA VAL A 72 3.95 -29.72 3.09
C VAL A 72 3.66 -30.78 4.16
N CYS A 73 2.79 -31.75 3.90
CA CYS A 73 2.46 -32.79 4.87
C CYS A 73 3.69 -33.67 5.13
N PRO A 74 4.25 -33.67 6.36
CA PRO A 74 5.51 -34.38 6.64
C PRO A 74 5.38 -35.90 6.52
N THR A 75 4.17 -36.44 6.65
CA THR A 75 3.88 -37.88 6.54
C THR A 75 3.25 -38.27 5.21
N GLY A 76 2.98 -37.32 4.31
CA GLY A 76 2.30 -37.58 3.05
C GLY A 76 0.84 -38.02 3.21
N ALA A 77 0.21 -37.77 4.36
CA ALA A 77 -1.16 -38.18 4.67
C ALA A 77 -2.25 -37.51 3.81
N ILE A 78 -1.92 -36.49 3.01
CA ILE A 78 -2.89 -35.77 2.17
C ILE A 78 -2.52 -36.00 0.70
N THR A 79 -3.47 -36.54 -0.06
CA THR A 79 -3.30 -36.84 -1.49
C THR A 79 -4.36 -36.13 -2.33
N PHE A 80 -4.07 -35.98 -3.63
CA PHE A 80 -4.95 -35.34 -4.60
C PHE A 80 -5.11 -36.21 -5.85
N PRO A 81 -6.23 -36.06 -6.59
CA PRO A 81 -6.40 -36.65 -7.91
C PRO A 81 -5.27 -36.24 -8.88
N GLN A 82 -5.04 -37.06 -9.90
CA GLN A 82 -4.09 -36.73 -10.95
C GLN A 82 -4.60 -35.56 -11.80
N MET A 83 -3.70 -34.66 -12.18
CA MET A 83 -4.02 -33.47 -12.99
C MET A 83 -4.59 -33.81 -14.37
N ASP A 84 -4.34 -35.03 -14.88
CA ASP A 84 -4.85 -35.48 -16.19
C ASP A 84 -6.38 -35.35 -16.32
N ALA A 85 -7.12 -35.61 -15.23
CA ALA A 85 -8.58 -35.46 -15.22
C ALA A 85 -9.00 -34.00 -15.36
N VAL A 86 -8.30 -33.09 -14.68
CA VAL A 86 -8.53 -31.64 -14.76
C VAL A 86 -8.17 -31.11 -16.15
N TRP A 87 -7.01 -31.49 -16.69
CA TRP A 87 -6.59 -31.08 -18.03
C TRP A 87 -7.50 -31.61 -19.13
N LYS A 88 -8.04 -32.83 -18.97
CA LYS A 88 -9.06 -33.36 -19.89
C LYS A 88 -10.30 -32.48 -19.86
N LEU A 89 -10.79 -32.13 -18.67
CA LEU A 89 -11.95 -31.24 -18.51
C LEU A 89 -11.68 -29.83 -19.08
N GLU A 90 -10.48 -29.27 -18.87
CA GLU A 90 -10.05 -27.99 -19.45
C GLU A 90 -10.15 -27.96 -20.97
N ARG A 91 -9.71 -29.06 -21.62
CA ARG A 91 -9.81 -29.23 -23.08
C ARG A 91 -11.26 -29.38 -23.53
N GLU A 92 -12.04 -30.23 -22.89
CA GLU A 92 -13.44 -30.49 -23.25
C GLU A 92 -14.32 -29.24 -23.10
N ARG A 93 -14.08 -28.45 -22.05
CA ARG A 93 -14.84 -27.22 -21.75
C ARG A 93 -14.22 -25.96 -22.36
N GLN A 94 -13.12 -26.09 -23.11
CA GLN A 94 -12.45 -24.99 -23.82
C GLN A 94 -12.11 -23.80 -22.91
N ILE A 95 -11.63 -24.07 -21.69
CA ILE A 95 -11.46 -23.09 -20.61
C ILE A 95 -10.59 -21.90 -21.02
N PHE A 96 -9.57 -22.12 -21.86
CA PHE A 96 -8.67 -21.06 -22.32
C PHE A 96 -9.39 -19.88 -22.99
N ARG A 97 -10.55 -20.10 -23.63
CA ARG A 97 -11.35 -18.99 -24.20
C ARG A 97 -11.92 -18.10 -23.09
N THR A 98 -12.44 -18.70 -22.03
CA THR A 98 -13.01 -17.99 -20.88
C THR A 98 -11.91 -17.29 -20.07
N VAL A 99 -10.82 -18.00 -19.76
CA VAL A 99 -9.70 -17.44 -19.00
C VAL A 99 -9.03 -16.27 -19.72
N LYS A 100 -8.88 -16.32 -21.05
CA LYS A 100 -8.36 -15.18 -21.83
C LYS A 100 -9.27 -13.95 -21.74
N LYS A 101 -10.59 -14.13 -21.74
CA LYS A 101 -11.54 -13.02 -21.54
C LYS A 101 -11.48 -12.47 -20.11
N GLU A 102 -11.40 -13.34 -19.11
CA GLU A 102 -11.25 -12.93 -17.71
C GLU A 102 -9.95 -12.16 -17.47
N ALA A 103 -8.84 -12.62 -18.07
CA ALA A 103 -7.55 -11.96 -18.01
C ALA A 103 -7.59 -10.56 -18.66
N ALA A 104 -8.19 -10.43 -19.85
CA ALA A 104 -8.36 -9.14 -20.52
C ALA A 104 -9.12 -8.14 -19.65
N ARG A 105 -10.23 -8.56 -19.04
CA ARG A 105 -11.02 -7.72 -18.11
C ARG A 105 -10.21 -7.33 -16.86
N LYS A 106 -9.37 -8.23 -16.34
CA LYS A 106 -8.52 -7.94 -15.18
C LYS A 106 -7.43 -6.91 -15.52
N HIS A 107 -6.76 -7.07 -16.67
CA HIS A 107 -5.79 -6.09 -17.16
C HIS A 107 -6.42 -4.71 -17.34
N GLU A 108 -7.57 -4.62 -18.02
CA GLU A 108 -8.27 -3.34 -18.20
C GLU A 108 -8.56 -2.65 -16.86
N ARG A 109 -9.04 -3.41 -15.86
CA ARG A 109 -9.29 -2.87 -14.52
C ARG A 109 -8.01 -2.39 -13.82
N GLU A 110 -6.93 -3.15 -13.93
CA GLU A 110 -5.63 -2.79 -13.34
C GLU A 110 -5.03 -1.55 -14.02
N ASP A 111 -5.14 -1.45 -15.35
CA ASP A 111 -4.69 -0.30 -16.13
C ASP A 111 -5.48 0.96 -15.75
N ILE A 112 -6.81 0.86 -15.60
CA ILE A 112 -7.64 1.97 -15.12
C ILE A 112 -7.25 2.38 -13.69
N ALA A 113 -7.03 1.42 -12.80
CA ALA A 113 -6.63 1.71 -11.42
C ALA A 113 -5.26 2.38 -11.35
N LYS A 114 -4.31 1.91 -12.15
CA LYS A 114 -2.98 2.51 -12.28
C LYS A 114 -3.06 3.94 -12.84
N ALA A 115 -3.81 4.16 -13.92
CA ALA A 115 -3.99 5.49 -14.49
C ALA A 115 -4.61 6.48 -13.48
N ARG A 116 -5.54 6.02 -12.65
CA ARG A 116 -6.09 6.83 -11.54
C ARG A 116 -5.04 7.14 -10.47
N ALA A 117 -4.25 6.15 -10.06
CA ALA A 117 -3.19 6.33 -9.08
C ALA A 117 -2.12 7.30 -9.59
N ASP A 118 -1.70 7.16 -10.85
CA ASP A 118 -0.72 8.04 -11.50
C ASP A 118 -1.25 9.49 -11.59
N ALA A 119 -2.54 9.66 -11.95
CA ALA A 119 -3.18 10.98 -11.98
C ALA A 119 -3.31 11.60 -10.58
N GLN A 120 -3.63 10.81 -9.56
CA GLN A 120 -3.70 11.28 -8.18
C GLN A 120 -2.31 11.69 -7.65
N ALA A 121 -1.28 10.88 -7.90
CA ALA A 121 0.09 11.21 -7.53
C ALA A 121 0.58 12.50 -8.21
N ALA A 122 0.20 12.73 -9.47
CA ALA A 122 0.55 13.97 -10.17
C ALA A 122 -0.10 15.22 -9.54
N VAL A 123 -1.30 15.11 -8.96
CA VAL A 123 -1.98 16.21 -8.27
C VAL A 123 -1.41 16.43 -6.86
N GLU A 124 -1.05 15.34 -6.16
CA GLU A 124 -0.50 15.39 -4.80
C GLU A 124 0.92 15.98 -4.73
N LEU A 125 1.64 16.05 -5.85
CA LEU A 125 3.02 16.56 -5.93
C LEU A 125 3.14 18.07 -6.16
N VAL A 126 2.05 18.81 -6.40
CA VAL A 126 2.14 20.27 -6.56
C VAL A 126 1.83 20.95 -5.23
N THR A 127 2.75 20.80 -4.28
CA THR A 127 2.81 21.67 -3.10
C THR A 127 3.13 23.08 -3.60
N THR A 128 2.11 23.89 -3.81
CA THR A 128 2.23 25.29 -4.29
C THR A 128 2.55 26.25 -3.15
N ARG A 129 2.44 25.77 -1.90
CA ARG A 129 2.70 26.54 -0.70
C ARG A 129 3.33 25.66 0.36
N ALA A 130 4.25 26.18 1.15
CA ALA A 130 4.79 25.44 2.29
C ALA A 130 5.13 26.38 3.45
N ARG A 131 4.81 25.94 4.66
CA ARG A 131 5.18 26.63 5.89
C ARG A 131 6.59 26.23 6.32
N VAL A 132 7.39 27.22 6.66
CA VAL A 132 8.77 27.06 7.16
C VAL A 132 8.85 27.67 8.55
N GLU A 133 9.44 26.91 9.47
CA GLU A 133 9.63 27.28 10.87
C GLU A 133 11.11 27.21 11.23
N VAL A 134 11.64 28.31 11.77
CA VAL A 134 13.07 28.49 12.02
C VAL A 134 13.28 29.10 13.40
N ALA A 135 14.20 28.54 14.17
CA ALA A 135 14.61 29.06 15.47
C ALA A 135 16.07 29.52 15.43
N GLY A 136 16.38 30.61 16.12
CA GLY A 136 17.77 31.05 16.30
C GLY A 136 17.91 32.53 16.64
N GLU A 137 19.09 33.07 16.34
CA GLU A 137 19.43 34.46 16.58
C GLU A 137 19.17 35.29 15.31
N PHE A 138 18.20 36.21 15.35
CA PHE A 138 17.85 37.05 14.19
C PHE A 138 18.32 38.51 14.31
N GLY A 139 19.21 38.80 15.26
CA GLY A 139 19.55 40.16 15.69
C GLY A 139 20.25 41.04 14.63
N ASP A 140 20.96 40.43 13.68
CA ASP A 140 21.67 41.11 12.60
C ASP A 140 20.87 41.19 11.28
N LYS A 141 19.67 40.60 11.25
CA LYS A 141 18.80 40.50 10.07
C LYS A 141 19.46 39.83 8.85
N GLN A 142 20.60 39.16 9.01
CA GLN A 142 21.35 38.56 7.89
C GLN A 142 20.49 37.56 7.11
N PHE A 143 19.66 36.80 7.82
CA PHE A 143 18.73 35.86 7.21
C PHE A 143 17.68 36.53 6.32
N LEU A 144 17.08 37.65 6.76
CA LEU A 144 16.05 38.35 5.99
C LEU A 144 16.63 38.96 4.70
N VAL A 145 17.82 39.57 4.79
CA VAL A 145 18.49 40.15 3.63
C VAL A 145 18.83 39.07 2.61
N ARG A 146 19.40 37.95 3.04
CA ARG A 146 19.74 36.84 2.13
C ARG A 146 18.50 36.13 1.59
N LEU A 147 17.40 36.10 2.34
CA LEU A 147 16.13 35.55 1.86
C LEU A 147 15.55 36.43 0.76
N GLU A 148 15.62 37.76 0.90
CA GLU A 148 15.24 38.72 -0.14
C GLU A 148 16.12 38.59 -1.40
N GLU A 149 17.44 38.45 -1.24
CA GLU A 149 18.36 38.15 -2.34
C GLU A 149 18.04 36.82 -3.03
N LEU A 150 17.61 35.82 -2.27
CA LEU A 150 17.23 34.50 -2.79
C LEU A 150 15.90 34.53 -3.58
N LEU A 151 14.97 35.42 -3.20
CA LEU A 151 13.72 35.63 -3.94
C LEU A 151 14.03 36.25 -5.30
N GLY A 152 14.75 37.38 -5.34
CA GLY A 152 15.14 38.04 -6.59
C GLY A 152 13.99 38.14 -7.60
N ASP A 153 14.20 37.68 -8.83
CA ASP A 153 13.19 37.61 -9.90
C ASP A 153 12.49 36.24 -10.01
N ARG A 154 12.62 35.37 -9.00
CA ARG A 154 12.03 34.02 -9.04
C ARG A 154 10.53 34.08 -8.75
N PRO A 155 9.71 33.13 -9.28
CA PRO A 155 8.25 33.14 -9.14
C PRO A 155 7.77 32.60 -7.77
N TYR A 156 8.44 33.01 -6.69
CA TYR A 156 8.11 32.63 -5.32
C TYR A 156 8.03 33.88 -4.46
N ASP A 157 7.12 33.89 -3.50
CA ASP A 157 6.99 34.96 -2.52
C ASP A 157 6.89 34.40 -1.10
N ILE A 158 7.22 35.24 -0.12
CA ILE A 158 7.17 34.92 1.31
C ILE A 158 5.95 35.60 1.93
N VAL A 159 4.96 34.80 2.29
CA VAL A 159 3.72 35.25 2.91
C VAL A 159 3.64 34.83 4.38
N ASN A 160 2.76 35.47 5.14
CA ASN A 160 2.49 35.15 6.55
C ASN A 160 3.73 35.14 7.47
N LEU A 161 4.76 35.94 7.15
CA LEU A 161 5.97 36.02 7.96
C LEU A 161 5.67 36.61 9.35
N ARG A 162 6.07 35.89 10.39
CA ARG A 162 5.98 36.28 11.80
C ARG A 162 7.30 35.99 12.49
N LEU A 163 7.76 36.95 13.29
CA LEU A 163 8.95 36.81 14.13
C LEU A 163 8.52 37.01 15.59
N GLU A 164 8.63 35.94 16.38
CA GLU A 164 8.39 35.92 17.81
C GLU A 164 9.70 36.12 18.56
N VAL A 165 9.76 37.19 19.35
CA VAL A 165 10.93 37.55 20.15
C VAL A 165 10.53 37.75 21.61
N PRO A 166 11.37 37.37 22.58
CA PRO A 166 11.05 37.54 24.01
C PRO A 166 11.02 39.02 24.41
N THR A 167 11.95 39.83 23.90
CA THR A 167 11.92 41.30 24.01
C THR A 167 12.63 41.92 22.81
N VAL A 168 12.26 43.15 22.41
CA VAL A 168 12.90 43.86 21.28
C VAL A 168 14.39 44.13 21.54
N LYS A 169 14.75 44.49 22.79
CA LYS A 169 16.15 44.68 23.19
C LYS A 169 16.92 43.35 23.19
N GLY A 170 16.27 42.27 23.65
CA GLY A 170 16.84 40.92 23.65
C GLY A 170 17.10 40.40 22.25
N ALA A 171 16.18 40.57 21.30
CA ALA A 171 16.37 40.18 19.91
C ALA A 171 17.62 40.82 19.29
N ARG A 172 17.84 42.11 19.57
CA ARG A 172 19.06 42.82 19.13
C ARG A 172 20.32 42.32 19.84
N ALA A 173 20.18 41.83 21.07
CA ALA A 173 21.24 41.21 21.86
C ALA A 173 21.35 39.69 21.63
N LYS A 174 20.88 39.19 20.47
CA LYS A 174 20.99 37.77 20.07
C LYS A 174 20.23 36.79 20.97
N ALA A 175 19.14 37.23 21.59
CA ALA A 175 18.27 36.30 22.31
C ALA A 175 17.59 35.32 21.33
N PRO A 176 17.44 34.04 21.73
CA PRO A 176 16.78 33.03 20.91
C PRO A 176 15.35 33.48 20.59
N SER A 177 15.01 33.39 19.32
CA SER A 177 13.78 33.88 18.73
C SER A 177 13.28 32.85 17.73
N TYR A 178 12.00 32.95 17.36
CA TYR A 178 11.35 31.98 16.50
C TYR A 178 10.67 32.69 15.33
N MET A 179 10.88 32.21 14.12
CA MET A 179 10.33 32.79 12.91
C MET A 179 9.55 31.74 12.13
N THR A 180 8.35 32.12 11.71
CA THR A 180 7.50 31.31 10.84
C THR A 180 7.16 32.12 9.61
N PHE A 181 7.25 31.50 8.43
CA PHE A 181 6.81 32.10 7.18
C PHE A 181 6.31 31.02 6.24
N GLU A 182 5.63 31.41 5.18
CA GLU A 182 5.14 30.48 4.16
C GLU A 182 5.70 30.89 2.81
N VAL A 183 6.30 29.93 2.11
CA VAL A 183 6.70 30.08 0.71
C VAL A 183 5.47 29.79 -0.14
N ALA A 184 5.11 30.68 -1.06
CA ALA A 184 4.05 30.46 -2.04
C ALA A 184 4.60 30.65 -3.45
N SER A 185 4.18 29.80 -4.40
CA SER A 185 4.47 29.99 -5.82
C SER A 185 3.44 30.92 -6.47
N GLU A 186 3.90 31.92 -7.22
CA GLU A 186 3.03 32.82 -7.99
C GLU A 186 2.47 32.16 -9.26
N THR A 187 3.20 31.19 -9.82
CA THR A 187 2.84 30.47 -11.05
C THR A 187 2.18 29.11 -10.79
N GLN A 188 1.88 28.80 -9.52
CA GLN A 188 1.37 27.49 -9.08
C GLN A 188 2.33 26.32 -9.39
N GLU A 189 3.63 26.61 -9.44
CA GLU A 189 4.67 25.60 -9.55
C GLU A 189 4.99 24.97 -8.18
N ALA A 190 5.67 23.83 -8.17
CA ALA A 190 6.09 23.17 -6.94
C ALA A 190 7.11 24.02 -6.18
N VAL A 191 6.90 24.27 -4.88
CA VAL A 191 7.82 25.07 -4.06
C VAL A 191 9.05 24.30 -3.57
N GLU A 192 9.09 22.97 -3.74
CA GLU A 192 10.18 22.10 -3.25
C GLU A 192 11.60 22.53 -3.70
N PRO A 193 11.83 22.94 -4.96
CA PRO A 193 13.14 23.43 -5.39
C PRO A 193 13.59 24.66 -4.60
N PHE A 194 12.67 25.62 -4.37
CA PHE A 194 12.97 26.81 -3.59
C PHE A 194 13.17 26.50 -2.10
N LEU A 195 12.39 25.56 -1.54
CA LEU A 195 12.58 25.10 -0.16
C LEU A 195 13.96 24.49 0.07
N ASN A 196 14.55 23.83 -0.91
CA ASN A 196 15.92 23.31 -0.80
C ASN A 196 16.95 24.44 -0.69
N ASP A 197 16.77 25.52 -1.44
CA ASP A 197 17.62 26.70 -1.34
C ASP A 197 17.44 27.41 0.01
N VAL A 198 16.20 27.51 0.51
CA VAL A 198 15.91 28.04 1.85
C VAL A 198 16.55 27.17 2.95
N ARG A 199 16.50 25.84 2.84
CA ARG A 199 17.19 24.90 3.76
C ARG A 199 18.71 25.08 3.73
N ALA A 200 19.29 25.40 2.58
CA ALA A 200 20.71 25.72 2.47
C ALA A 200 21.01 27.04 3.18
N LEU A 201 20.21 28.08 2.92
CA LEU A 201 20.36 29.39 3.57
C LEU A 201 20.26 29.32 5.10
N ILE A 202 19.30 28.58 5.64
CA ILE A 202 19.13 28.40 7.11
C ILE A 202 20.41 27.80 7.72
N ARG A 203 21.00 26.79 7.06
CA ARG A 203 22.25 26.16 7.51
C ARG A 203 23.44 27.13 7.43
N ASP A 204 23.53 27.90 6.35
CA ASP A 204 24.61 28.87 6.14
C ASP A 204 24.62 30.00 7.18
N VAL A 205 23.44 30.43 7.65
CA VAL A 205 23.29 31.48 8.67
C VAL A 205 23.24 30.91 10.09
N SER A 206 23.57 29.62 10.27
CA SER A 206 23.59 28.93 11.57
C SER A 206 22.26 28.96 12.33
N LEU A 207 21.14 28.99 11.61
CA LEU A 207 19.80 28.88 12.18
C LEU A 207 19.35 27.42 12.23
N VAL A 208 18.40 27.12 13.11
CA VAL A 208 17.84 25.77 13.26
C VAL A 208 16.51 25.69 12.56
N LEU A 209 16.42 24.82 11.55
CA LEU A 209 15.14 24.46 10.95
C LEU A 209 14.35 23.60 11.93
N VAL A 210 13.15 24.06 12.30
CA VAL A 210 12.24 23.35 13.22
C VAL A 210 11.34 22.42 12.42
N ALA A 211 10.68 22.94 11.38
CA ALA A 211 9.79 22.16 10.51
C ALA A 211 9.63 22.81 9.13
N ILE A 212 9.32 21.98 8.13
CA ILE A 212 8.76 22.42 6.84
C ILE A 212 7.54 21.55 6.54
N THR A 213 6.40 22.18 6.31
CA THR A 213 5.13 21.48 6.05
C THR A 213 4.54 21.99 4.74
N GLY A 214 4.28 21.08 3.79
CA GLY A 214 3.55 21.41 2.57
C GLY A 214 2.09 21.78 2.88
N LEU A 215 1.58 22.80 2.20
CA LEU A 215 0.23 23.35 2.33
C LEU A 215 -0.53 23.29 1.00
#